data_AF-A0A7Y5E3W7-F1
#
_entry.id   AF-A0A7Y5E3W7-F1
#
_cell.length_a   1.000
_cell.length_b   1.000
_cell.length_c   1.000
_cell.angle_alpha   90.00
_cell.angle_beta   90.00
_cell.angle_gamma   90.00
#
_symmetry.space_group_name_H-M   'P 1'
#
loop_
_entity.id
_entity.type
_entity.pdbx_description
1 polymer ?
#
loop_
_entity_poly.entity_id
_entity_poly.type
_entity_poly.pdbx_seq_one_letter_code
_entity_poly.pdbx_strand_id
1 'polypeptide(L)'
;MVHRSLRKGRASRRFSGAALAVVLSTSVACSLSVDLTGFSSGGARVAPVADAGGAPDAGVDGDVGLPPPDAAPVKCRVGFTGQDCTTACADGTAGPSCDYRLALALDIPVSGRWAAAGDVPYAVNRTASVGAFARVAYVLRLDAEEVWVELDAFTTDAAQLGVPVDRIFDVPTSNMVVRSYAARQPDILVPTPGSIELWSNCYGEGADGAYDSHDEIGLTEPDCYGSMQLHVGGSPVIAFNRWAQGDSYDLGIGRAETGQPDWTFAQNGASFQKRRLEVYVR
;
A
#
# COMPACT_ATOMS: atom_id res chain seq x y z
N MET A 1 -2.39 -27.27 -55.74
CA MET A 1 -1.27 -26.67 -56.51
C MET A 1 -1.62 -25.20 -56.70
N VAL A 2 -0.93 -24.18 -56.19
CA VAL A 2 0.51 -24.01 -55.95
C VAL A 2 0.68 -23.08 -54.73
N HIS A 3 1.57 -23.46 -53.82
CA HIS A 3 2.07 -22.64 -52.70
C HIS A 3 2.88 -21.44 -53.21
N ARG A 4 2.70 -20.26 -52.61
CA ARG A 4 3.78 -19.25 -52.53
C ARG A 4 4.00 -18.80 -51.10
N SER A 5 5.16 -19.23 -50.60
CA SER A 5 5.77 -18.93 -49.31
C SER A 5 6.31 -17.50 -49.28
N LEU A 6 5.93 -16.73 -48.26
CA LEU A 6 6.58 -15.45 -47.95
C LEU A 6 7.61 -15.70 -46.83
N ARG A 7 8.90 -15.71 -47.19
CA ARG A 7 10.02 -15.68 -46.24
C ARG A 7 10.20 -14.24 -45.74
N LYS A 8 10.04 -14.01 -44.43
CA LYS A 8 10.55 -12.80 -43.77
C LYS A 8 12.02 -12.99 -43.41
N GLY A 9 12.86 -12.08 -43.90
CA GLY A 9 14.31 -12.06 -43.66
C GLY A 9 14.63 -11.73 -42.20
N ARG A 10 15.59 -12.48 -41.65
CA ARG A 10 16.16 -12.35 -40.31
C ARG A 10 17.29 -11.33 -40.37
N ALA A 11 17.12 -10.17 -39.73
CA ALA A 11 18.20 -9.21 -39.51
C ALA A 11 18.69 -9.33 -38.07
N SER A 12 19.77 -10.09 -37.87
CA SER A 12 20.51 -10.15 -36.62
C SER A 12 21.45 -8.95 -36.51
N ARG A 13 21.19 -8.02 -35.59
CA ARG A 13 22.19 -7.06 -35.11
C ARG A 13 22.65 -7.48 -33.73
N ARG A 14 23.93 -7.87 -33.64
CA ARG A 14 24.67 -8.08 -32.40
C ARG A 14 24.89 -6.71 -31.76
N PHE A 15 24.47 -6.54 -30.52
CA PHE A 15 24.98 -5.49 -29.65
C PHE A 15 25.93 -6.12 -28.64
N SER A 16 27.13 -5.54 -28.59
CA SER A 16 28.23 -5.90 -27.71
C SER A 16 27.85 -5.60 -26.26
N GLY A 17 28.19 -6.52 -25.37
CA GLY A 17 27.96 -6.38 -23.94
C GLY A 17 28.78 -5.24 -23.32
N ALA A 18 28.12 -4.47 -22.46
CA ALA A 18 28.76 -3.65 -21.44
C ALA A 18 28.37 -4.24 -20.08
N ALA A 19 29.37 -4.66 -19.31
CA ALA A 19 29.20 -5.23 -17.99
C ALA A 19 28.69 -4.15 -17.02
N LEU A 20 27.55 -4.42 -16.37
CA LEU A 20 27.05 -3.61 -15.28
C LEU A 20 27.66 -4.12 -13.98
N ALA A 21 28.51 -3.31 -13.35
CA ALA A 21 29.10 -3.61 -12.05
C ALA A 21 28.01 -3.56 -10.97
N VAL A 22 27.82 -4.69 -10.27
CA VAL A 22 27.00 -4.79 -9.06
C VAL A 22 27.77 -4.15 -7.92
N VAL A 23 27.29 -3.03 -7.39
CA VAL A 23 27.74 -2.48 -6.11
C VAL A 23 27.00 -3.22 -5.01
N LEU A 24 27.67 -4.18 -4.35
CA LEU A 24 27.19 -4.75 -3.09
C LEU A 24 27.34 -3.69 -1.98
N SER A 25 26.23 -3.17 -1.48
CA SER A 25 26.22 -2.41 -0.23
C SER A 25 26.14 -3.38 0.94
N THR A 26 27.25 -3.57 1.63
CA THR A 26 27.33 -4.31 2.90
C THR A 26 26.57 -3.55 3.98
N SER A 27 25.49 -4.13 4.49
CA SER A 27 24.78 -3.60 5.67
C SER A 27 25.59 -3.91 6.92
N VAL A 28 25.95 -2.87 7.68
CA VAL A 28 26.61 -2.97 8.98
C VAL A 28 25.56 -3.40 10.00
N ALA A 29 25.71 -4.61 10.54
CA ALA A 29 24.96 -5.06 11.72
C ALA A 29 25.58 -4.41 12.97
N CYS A 30 24.78 -3.62 13.70
CA CYS A 30 25.15 -3.11 15.02
C CYS A 30 24.71 -4.14 16.07
N SER A 31 25.65 -4.94 16.58
CA SER A 31 25.44 -5.86 17.70
C SER A 31 25.64 -5.11 19.01
N LEU A 32 24.60 -5.03 19.83
CA LEU A 32 24.69 -4.52 21.20
C LEU A 32 25.06 -5.69 22.13
N SER A 33 26.29 -5.68 22.64
CA SER A 33 26.75 -6.59 23.69
C SER A 33 26.45 -5.97 25.05
N VAL A 34 25.69 -6.67 25.90
CA VAL A 34 25.52 -6.30 27.32
C VAL A 34 26.51 -7.12 28.14
N ASP A 35 27.55 -6.46 28.64
CA ASP A 35 28.47 -7.04 29.62
C ASP A 35 27.86 -6.97 31.02
N LEU A 36 27.86 -8.13 31.70
CA LEU A 36 27.23 -8.32 32.99
C LEU A 36 28.21 -9.04 33.94
N THR A 37 29.06 -8.26 34.62
CA THR A 37 29.83 -8.62 35.83
C THR A 37 30.18 -7.29 36.53
N GLY A 38 30.17 -7.03 37.83
CA GLY A 38 29.94 -7.76 39.08
C GLY A 38 30.33 -6.79 40.25
N PHE A 39 30.25 -7.26 41.51
CA PHE A 39 30.61 -6.62 42.80
C PHE A 39 29.63 -5.59 43.40
N SER A 40 29.40 -5.50 44.71
CA SER A 40 29.57 -6.39 45.89
C SER A 40 28.93 -5.64 47.07
N SER A 41 28.35 -6.38 48.01
CA SER A 41 27.69 -5.89 49.23
C SER A 41 28.67 -5.58 50.37
N GLY A 42 28.42 -4.50 51.12
CA GLY A 42 29.03 -4.27 52.44
C GLY A 42 28.53 -2.97 53.08
N GLY A 43 27.82 -3.08 54.21
CA GLY A 43 27.32 -1.93 54.97
C GLY A 43 28.12 -1.64 56.24
N ALA A 44 27.97 -0.42 56.80
CA ALA A 44 27.80 -0.15 58.24
C ALA A 44 27.80 1.37 58.56
N ARG A 45 26.67 1.81 59.14
CA ARG A 45 26.35 2.84 60.17
C ARG A 45 27.38 3.92 60.59
N VAL A 46 26.90 5.17 60.75
CA VAL A 46 26.66 5.97 62.01
C VAL A 46 26.69 7.50 61.71
N ALA A 47 25.71 8.26 62.21
CA ALA A 47 25.51 9.74 62.14
C ALA A 47 26.24 10.50 63.31
N PRO A 48 26.14 11.84 63.62
CA PRO A 48 25.16 12.87 63.19
C PRO A 48 25.63 14.37 63.10
N VAL A 49 24.66 15.31 62.93
CA VAL A 49 24.62 16.78 63.29
C VAL A 49 25.30 17.76 62.30
N ALA A 50 24.83 18.97 61.90
CA ALA A 50 23.71 19.91 62.15
C ALA A 50 23.49 20.77 60.87
N ASP A 51 22.25 21.08 60.48
CA ASP A 51 21.55 22.39 60.54
C ASP A 51 22.19 23.60 59.80
N ALA A 52 21.51 24.10 58.76
CA ALA A 52 21.20 25.51 58.52
C ALA A 52 20.37 25.66 57.22
N GLY A 53 19.27 26.42 57.31
CA GLY A 53 18.22 26.50 56.31
C GLY A 53 18.51 27.28 55.02
N GLY A 54 17.50 27.28 54.15
CA GLY A 54 17.48 28.10 52.93
C GLY A 54 16.54 27.55 51.87
N ALA A 55 15.24 27.82 52.02
CA ALA A 55 14.34 28.05 50.89
C ALA A 55 13.88 29.52 51.03
N PRO A 56 13.57 30.26 49.94
CA PRO A 56 13.05 29.77 48.68
C PRO A 56 13.74 30.37 47.43
N ASP A 57 13.68 29.65 46.30
CA ASP A 57 13.40 30.36 45.05
C ASP A 57 12.60 29.42 44.12
N ALA A 58 11.34 29.79 43.90
CA ALA A 58 10.50 29.20 42.87
C ALA A 58 10.85 29.90 41.56
N GLY A 59 12.00 29.52 40.98
CA GLY A 59 12.31 29.79 39.59
C GLY A 59 11.39 28.96 38.73
N VAL A 60 10.27 29.56 38.32
CA VAL A 60 9.42 29.03 37.24
C VAL A 60 10.11 29.38 35.92
N ASP A 61 11.24 28.72 35.66
CA ASP A 61 11.76 28.63 34.30
C ASP A 61 10.82 27.68 33.57
N GLY A 62 9.79 28.27 32.96
CA GLY A 62 8.98 27.64 31.93
C GLY A 62 9.86 27.36 30.72
N ASP A 63 10.75 26.38 30.85
CA ASP A 63 11.34 25.70 29.71
C ASP A 63 10.19 24.88 29.11
N VAL A 64 9.41 25.52 28.24
CA VAL A 64 8.64 24.82 27.22
C VAL A 64 9.67 24.11 26.36
N GLY A 65 10.14 22.96 26.86
CA GLY A 65 11.17 22.15 26.24
C GLY A 65 10.78 21.99 24.78
N LEU A 66 11.53 22.66 23.92
CA LEU A 66 11.39 22.48 22.48
C LEU A 66 11.53 20.97 22.25
N PRO A 67 10.59 20.33 21.52
CA PRO A 67 10.72 18.92 21.22
C PRO A 67 12.13 18.69 20.65
N PRO A 68 12.83 17.62 21.09
CA PRO A 68 14.20 17.38 20.66
C PRO A 68 14.26 17.46 19.13
N PRO A 69 15.29 18.15 18.57
CA PRO A 69 15.34 18.51 17.15
C PRO A 69 15.35 17.33 16.16
N ASP A 70 15.28 16.09 16.65
CA ASP A 70 15.43 14.86 15.88
C ASP A 70 14.26 13.86 16.04
N ALA A 71 13.11 14.27 16.59
CA ALA A 71 11.92 13.41 16.56
C ALA A 71 11.48 13.23 15.10
N ALA A 72 11.54 11.98 14.59
CA ALA A 72 11.06 11.65 13.26
C ALA A 72 9.60 12.15 13.11
N PRO A 73 9.26 12.80 11.98
CA PRO A 73 7.92 13.34 11.79
C PRO A 73 6.89 12.24 11.94
N VAL A 74 5.83 12.52 12.70
CA VAL A 74 4.73 11.57 12.91
C VAL A 74 4.11 11.26 11.56
N LYS A 75 3.93 9.97 11.29
CA LYS A 75 3.20 9.51 10.11
C LYS A 75 1.71 9.62 10.38
N CYS A 76 0.97 10.26 9.47
CA CYS A 76 -0.48 10.43 9.61
C CYS A 76 -1.29 9.39 8.83
N ARG A 77 -2.39 8.92 9.45
CA ARG A 77 -3.36 8.01 8.82
C ARG A 77 -4.15 8.73 7.74
N VAL A 78 -4.79 7.95 6.88
CA VAL A 78 -5.65 8.45 5.80
C VAL A 78 -6.80 9.27 6.41
N GLY A 79 -6.73 10.60 6.32
CA GLY A 79 -7.72 11.51 6.90
C GLY A 79 -7.19 12.37 8.06
N PHE A 80 -5.90 12.29 8.38
CA PHE A 80 -5.24 13.17 9.34
C PHE A 80 -4.05 13.89 8.70
N THR A 81 -3.78 15.10 9.17
CA THR A 81 -2.66 15.94 8.74
C THR A 81 -2.06 16.68 9.94
N GLY A 82 -1.07 17.53 9.69
CA GLY A 82 -0.29 18.24 10.70
C GLY A 82 0.93 17.44 11.17
N GLN A 83 1.82 18.11 11.91
CA GLN A 83 3.06 17.50 12.39
C GLN A 83 2.82 16.42 13.46
N ASP A 84 1.70 16.50 14.17
CA ASP A 84 1.29 15.60 15.25
C ASP A 84 0.16 14.64 14.85
N CYS A 85 -0.33 14.74 13.61
CA CYS A 85 -1.43 13.95 13.07
C CYS A 85 -2.75 14.02 13.87
N THR A 86 -2.99 15.12 14.58
CA THR A 86 -4.24 15.32 15.35
C THR A 86 -5.30 16.09 14.57
N THR A 87 -4.90 16.77 13.49
CA THR A 87 -5.83 17.56 12.66
C THR A 87 -6.52 16.65 11.66
N ALA A 88 -7.82 16.42 11.84
CA ALA A 88 -8.61 15.69 10.86
C ALA A 88 -8.78 16.50 9.58
N CYS A 89 -8.73 15.83 8.43
CA CYS A 89 -9.19 16.37 7.16
C CYS A 89 -10.70 16.65 7.21
N ALA A 90 -11.19 17.52 6.33
CA ALA A 90 -12.63 17.73 6.18
C ALA A 90 -13.33 16.43 5.73
N ASP A 91 -14.61 16.27 6.09
CA ASP A 91 -15.37 15.07 5.75
C ASP A 91 -15.31 14.74 4.26
N GLY A 92 -14.90 13.50 3.94
CA GLY A 92 -14.75 13.05 2.56
C GLY A 92 -13.50 13.57 1.87
N THR A 93 -12.54 14.13 2.60
CA THR A 93 -11.21 14.47 2.09
C THR A 93 -10.11 13.70 2.80
N ALA A 94 -8.98 13.47 2.12
CA ALA A 94 -7.87 12.70 2.64
C ALA A 94 -6.54 13.06 1.95
N GLY A 95 -5.50 12.30 2.26
CA GLY A 95 -4.15 12.50 1.74
C GLY A 95 -3.33 13.48 2.60
N PRO A 96 -2.01 13.60 2.33
CA PRO A 96 -1.10 14.41 3.15
C PRO A 96 -1.52 15.88 3.28
N SER A 97 -2.20 16.41 2.27
CA SER A 97 -2.65 17.79 2.18
C SER A 97 -4.17 17.96 2.27
N CYS A 98 -4.92 16.88 2.62
CA CYS A 98 -6.38 16.87 2.68
C CYS A 98 -7.09 17.38 1.41
N ASP A 99 -6.47 17.17 0.24
CA ASP A 99 -6.90 17.69 -1.06
C ASP A 99 -7.49 16.63 -1.99
N TYR A 100 -7.36 15.35 -1.64
CA TYR A 100 -8.04 14.24 -2.31
C TYR A 100 -9.48 14.14 -1.82
N ARG A 101 -10.43 13.94 -2.73
CA ARG A 101 -11.88 13.86 -2.45
C ARG A 101 -12.38 12.44 -2.69
N LEU A 102 -13.16 11.93 -1.75
CA LEU A 102 -13.72 10.58 -1.80
C LEU A 102 -14.65 10.43 -3.00
N ALA A 103 -14.34 9.47 -3.88
CA ALA A 103 -15.15 9.08 -5.02
C ALA A 103 -15.98 7.83 -4.73
N LEU A 104 -15.37 6.82 -4.11
CA LEU A 104 -16.00 5.53 -3.81
C LEU A 104 -15.60 5.04 -2.41
N ALA A 105 -16.52 4.42 -1.69
CA ALA A 105 -16.21 3.63 -0.51
C ALA A 105 -17.00 2.33 -0.53
N LEU A 106 -16.30 1.22 -0.29
CA LEU A 106 -16.83 -0.13 -0.28
C LEU A 106 -16.46 -0.78 1.04
N ASP A 107 -17.46 -1.08 1.86
CA ASP A 107 -17.31 -2.02 2.97
C ASP A 107 -17.36 -3.43 2.37
N ILE A 108 -16.18 -4.07 2.27
CA ILE A 108 -16.05 -5.33 1.55
C ILE A 108 -16.72 -6.44 2.38
N PRO A 109 -17.77 -7.11 1.86
CA PRO A 109 -18.41 -8.20 2.59
C PRO A 109 -17.46 -9.39 2.73
N VAL A 110 -17.82 -10.38 3.54
CA VAL A 110 -17.01 -11.58 3.73
C VAL A 110 -16.90 -12.41 2.44
N SER A 111 -17.97 -12.42 1.65
CA SER A 111 -18.07 -13.09 0.37
C SER A 111 -19.13 -12.41 -0.50
N GLY A 112 -19.13 -12.76 -1.78
CA GLY A 112 -20.10 -12.29 -2.75
C GLY A 112 -19.68 -12.66 -4.17
N ARG A 113 -20.61 -12.54 -5.10
CA ARG A 113 -20.38 -12.70 -6.54
C ARG A 113 -20.78 -11.41 -7.22
N TRP A 114 -19.83 -10.68 -7.77
CA TRP A 114 -20.12 -9.49 -8.56
C TRP A 114 -19.80 -9.79 -10.02
N ALA A 115 -20.78 -9.66 -10.90
CA ALA A 115 -20.64 -9.90 -12.35
C ALA A 115 -21.27 -8.76 -13.17
N ALA A 116 -21.96 -7.83 -12.52
CA ALA A 116 -22.37 -6.55 -13.09
C ALA A 116 -21.97 -5.39 -12.16
N ALA A 117 -21.78 -4.20 -12.72
CA ALA A 117 -21.42 -3.01 -11.93
C ALA A 117 -22.41 -2.72 -10.78
N GLY A 118 -23.69 -3.08 -10.93
CA GLY A 118 -24.72 -2.92 -9.89
C GLY A 118 -24.61 -3.90 -8.72
N ASP A 119 -23.80 -4.95 -8.84
CA ASP A 119 -23.63 -5.95 -7.78
C ASP A 119 -22.69 -5.47 -6.68
N VAL A 120 -21.78 -4.52 -7.00
CA VAL A 120 -20.78 -4.02 -6.07
C VAL A 120 -21.46 -3.06 -5.06
N PRO A 121 -21.54 -3.42 -3.77
CA PRO A 121 -22.35 -2.70 -2.79
C PRO A 121 -21.60 -1.49 -2.21
N TYR A 122 -21.35 -0.47 -3.03
CA TYR A 122 -20.71 0.76 -2.58
C TYR A 122 -21.53 1.47 -1.51
N ALA A 123 -20.93 1.68 -0.33
CA ALA A 123 -21.49 2.49 0.75
C ALA A 123 -21.49 3.98 0.39
N VAL A 124 -20.51 4.42 -0.42
CA VAL A 124 -20.45 5.77 -0.99
C VAL A 124 -20.13 5.66 -2.47
N ASN A 125 -20.92 6.35 -3.31
CA ASN A 125 -20.62 6.55 -4.72
C ASN A 125 -20.87 8.01 -5.10
N ARG A 126 -19.79 8.75 -5.34
CA ARG A 126 -19.77 10.17 -5.70
C ARG A 126 -19.21 10.39 -7.11
N THR A 127 -19.00 9.33 -7.88
CA THR A 127 -18.34 9.38 -9.20
C THR A 127 -18.98 10.37 -10.18
N ALA A 128 -20.30 10.57 -10.10
CA ALA A 128 -21.02 11.56 -10.90
C ALA A 128 -20.77 13.04 -10.51
N SER A 129 -20.16 13.28 -9.34
CA SER A 129 -20.01 14.63 -8.74
C SER A 129 -18.57 15.03 -8.43
N VAL A 130 -17.60 14.13 -8.60
CA VAL A 130 -16.19 14.45 -8.32
C VAL A 130 -15.52 15.34 -9.38
N GLY A 131 -16.16 15.58 -10.52
CA GLY A 131 -15.60 16.43 -11.57
C GLY A 131 -14.30 15.88 -12.18
N ALA A 132 -13.52 16.74 -12.82
CA ALA A 132 -12.23 16.35 -13.38
C ALA A 132 -11.19 16.07 -12.28
N PHE A 133 -10.26 15.18 -12.59
CA PHE A 133 -9.17 14.78 -11.70
C PHE A 133 -7.93 14.42 -12.53
N ALA A 134 -6.76 14.55 -11.93
CA ALA A 134 -5.47 14.17 -12.51
C ALA A 134 -4.77 13.09 -11.68
N ARG A 135 -5.20 12.87 -10.44
CA ARG A 135 -4.65 11.90 -9.51
C ARG A 135 -5.75 11.01 -8.96
N VAL A 136 -5.40 9.76 -8.69
CA VAL A 136 -6.25 8.79 -8.00
C VAL A 136 -5.50 8.29 -6.77
N ALA A 137 -6.22 7.94 -5.71
CA ALA A 137 -5.66 7.22 -4.59
C ALA A 137 -6.58 6.09 -4.14
N TYR A 138 -5.98 4.95 -3.83
CA TYR A 138 -6.64 3.77 -3.28
C TYR A 138 -6.24 3.60 -1.82
N VAL A 139 -7.23 3.26 -1.00
CA VAL A 139 -7.03 2.98 0.42
C VAL A 139 -7.65 1.65 0.73
N LEU A 140 -6.82 0.68 1.12
CA LEU A 140 -7.30 -0.59 1.64
C LEU A 140 -7.03 -0.66 3.14
N ARG A 141 -8.09 -0.93 3.90
CA ARG A 141 -8.03 -1.21 5.34
C ARG A 141 -8.44 -2.64 5.62
N LEU A 142 -7.56 -3.38 6.29
CA LEU A 142 -7.76 -4.75 6.75
C LEU A 142 -7.46 -4.78 8.25
N ASP A 143 -8.50 -4.77 9.08
CA ASP A 143 -8.43 -4.61 10.54
C ASP A 143 -7.63 -3.36 10.99
N ALA A 144 -6.44 -3.56 11.56
CA ALA A 144 -5.56 -2.48 12.03
C ALA A 144 -4.59 -1.99 10.93
N GLU A 145 -4.42 -2.79 9.87
CA GLU A 145 -3.58 -2.47 8.73
C GLU A 145 -4.32 -1.51 7.78
N GLU A 146 -3.56 -0.59 7.20
CA GLU A 146 -4.05 0.41 6.25
C GLU A 146 -2.94 0.70 5.25
N VAL A 147 -3.27 0.78 3.96
CA VAL A 147 -2.36 1.29 2.94
C VAL A 147 -3.06 2.33 2.09
N TRP A 148 -2.38 3.44 1.85
CA TRP A 148 -2.71 4.47 0.87
C TRP A 148 -1.74 4.35 -0.30
N VAL A 149 -2.27 4.29 -1.51
CA VAL A 149 -1.50 4.28 -2.75
C VAL A 149 -2.07 5.36 -3.67
N GLU A 150 -1.32 6.42 -3.91
CA GLU A 150 -1.69 7.44 -4.90
C GLU A 150 -0.86 7.33 -6.16
N LEU A 151 -1.43 7.73 -7.30
CA LEU A 151 -0.85 7.62 -8.63
C LEU A 151 -1.44 8.66 -9.58
N ASP A 152 -0.81 8.83 -10.75
CA ASP A 152 -1.44 9.55 -11.86
C ASP A 152 -2.69 8.82 -12.35
N ALA A 153 -3.73 9.57 -12.72
CA ALA A 153 -4.98 9.00 -13.19
C ALA A 153 -4.77 8.21 -14.50
N PHE A 154 -5.11 6.92 -14.48
CA PHE A 154 -5.06 6.03 -15.64
C PHE A 154 -6.33 6.10 -16.52
N THR A 155 -7.35 6.81 -16.04
CA THR A 155 -8.60 7.08 -16.74
C THR A 155 -9.11 8.46 -16.35
N THR A 156 -9.99 9.05 -17.17
CA THR A 156 -10.70 10.30 -16.87
C THR A 156 -12.14 10.07 -16.41
N ASP A 157 -12.60 8.82 -16.42
CA ASP A 157 -13.95 8.43 -15.99
C ASP A 157 -13.91 7.91 -14.56
N ALA A 158 -14.45 8.70 -13.62
CA ALA A 158 -14.49 8.33 -12.21
C ALA A 158 -15.27 7.04 -11.95
N ALA A 159 -16.23 6.67 -12.81
CA ALA A 159 -16.99 5.42 -12.67
C ALA A 159 -16.14 4.18 -12.94
N GLN A 160 -14.95 4.33 -13.53
CA GLN A 160 -14.01 3.24 -13.83
C GLN A 160 -12.95 3.02 -12.74
N LEU A 161 -12.99 3.80 -11.66
CA LEU A 161 -11.97 3.71 -10.59
C LEU A 161 -12.27 2.64 -9.54
N GLY A 162 -13.46 2.05 -9.56
CA GLY A 162 -13.91 1.04 -8.61
C GLY A 162 -13.38 -0.37 -8.88
N VAL A 163 -14.12 -1.37 -8.38
CA VAL A 163 -13.90 -2.79 -8.66
C VAL A 163 -14.22 -3.02 -10.14
N PRO A 164 -13.29 -3.59 -10.92
CA PRO A 164 -13.39 -3.61 -12.38
C PRO A 164 -14.33 -4.72 -12.89
N VAL A 165 -15.63 -4.44 -12.98
CA VAL A 165 -16.60 -5.48 -13.40
C VAL A 165 -16.61 -5.76 -14.91
N ASP A 166 -16.62 -4.73 -15.74
CA ASP A 166 -16.74 -4.89 -17.22
C ASP A 166 -15.59 -4.19 -17.96
N ARG A 167 -14.43 -4.03 -17.32
CA ARG A 167 -13.31 -3.24 -17.82
C ARG A 167 -12.00 -3.96 -17.56
N ILE A 168 -11.06 -3.75 -18.46
CA ILE A 168 -9.69 -4.25 -18.34
C ILE A 168 -8.75 -3.05 -18.32
N PHE A 169 -7.98 -2.92 -17.25
CA PHE A 169 -6.77 -2.11 -17.22
C PHE A 169 -5.59 -3.01 -16.87
N ASP A 170 -4.75 -3.23 -17.86
CA ASP A 170 -3.42 -3.83 -17.72
C ASP A 170 -2.44 -2.79 -18.26
N VAL A 171 -2.05 -1.86 -17.38
CA VAL A 171 -1.31 -0.66 -17.81
C VAL A 171 -0.23 -0.27 -16.81
N PRO A 172 0.92 0.26 -17.30
CA PRO A 172 1.89 0.91 -16.45
C PRO A 172 1.30 2.21 -15.89
N THR A 173 1.71 2.55 -14.68
CA THR A 173 1.32 3.78 -13.98
C THR A 173 2.57 4.56 -13.55
N SER A 174 2.37 5.86 -13.28
CA SER A 174 3.45 6.78 -12.94
C SER A 174 3.18 7.51 -11.64
N ASN A 175 4.26 8.00 -11.04
CA ASN A 175 4.25 8.82 -9.83
C ASN A 175 3.49 8.20 -8.66
N MET A 176 3.68 6.88 -8.46
CA MET A 176 3.06 6.17 -7.35
C MET A 176 3.75 6.52 -6.02
N VAL A 177 2.97 6.78 -4.99
CA VAL A 177 3.43 7.02 -3.61
C VAL A 177 2.62 6.15 -2.66
N VAL A 178 3.30 5.41 -1.78
CA VAL A 178 2.69 4.49 -0.82
C VAL A 178 2.92 4.98 0.60
N ARG A 179 1.84 5.06 1.38
CA ARG A 179 1.87 5.28 2.83
C ARG A 179 1.14 4.13 3.54
N SER A 180 1.84 3.38 4.38
CA SER A 180 1.34 2.11 4.90
C SER A 180 1.51 1.91 6.41
N TYR A 181 0.45 1.51 7.10
CA TYR A 181 0.45 1.02 8.48
C TYR A 181 0.39 -0.51 8.57
N ALA A 182 0.66 -1.20 7.46
CA ALA A 182 0.75 -2.65 7.41
C ALA A 182 2.21 -3.11 7.62
N ALA A 183 2.41 -4.21 8.34
CA ALA A 183 3.76 -4.69 8.65
C ALA A 183 4.53 -5.15 7.38
N ARG A 184 3.81 -5.66 6.38
CA ARG A 184 4.36 -6.24 5.15
C ARG A 184 4.57 -5.24 4.02
N GLN A 185 4.14 -3.99 4.19
CA GLN A 185 4.26 -2.96 3.17
C GLN A 185 4.93 -1.74 3.76
N PRO A 186 6.23 -1.50 3.49
CA PRO A 186 6.87 -0.26 3.86
C PRO A 186 6.35 0.92 3.03
N ASP A 187 6.68 2.12 3.48
CA ASP A 187 6.41 3.34 2.71
C ASP A 187 7.26 3.40 1.44
N ILE A 188 6.66 3.97 0.39
CA ILE A 188 7.34 4.34 -0.85
C ILE A 188 7.03 5.81 -1.07
N LEU A 189 7.83 6.69 -0.46
CA LEU A 189 7.57 8.13 -0.45
C LEU A 189 8.16 8.88 -1.66
N VAL A 190 9.07 8.22 -2.38
CA VAL A 190 9.61 8.72 -3.65
C VAL A 190 8.66 8.28 -4.77
N PRO A 191 8.17 9.20 -5.62
CA PRO A 191 7.36 8.84 -6.77
C PRO A 191 8.03 7.75 -7.62
N THR A 192 7.39 6.60 -7.70
CA THR A 192 7.95 5.39 -8.33
C THR A 192 7.00 4.89 -9.41
N PRO A 193 7.48 4.39 -10.56
CA PRO A 193 6.63 3.72 -11.54
C PRO A 193 5.99 2.45 -10.96
N GLY A 194 4.84 2.09 -11.50
CA GLY A 194 4.14 0.86 -11.13
C GLY A 194 3.28 0.34 -12.27
N SER A 195 2.36 -0.54 -11.91
CA SER A 195 1.36 -1.09 -12.83
C SER A 195 0.06 -1.37 -12.08
N ILE A 196 -1.02 -1.48 -12.84
CA ILE A 196 -2.32 -1.92 -12.34
C ILE A 196 -2.84 -3.05 -13.22
N GLU A 197 -3.48 -4.00 -12.56
CA GLU A 197 -4.05 -5.20 -13.14
C GLU A 197 -5.49 -5.31 -12.62
N LEU A 198 -6.40 -4.74 -13.41
CA LEU A 198 -7.80 -4.53 -13.08
C LEU A 198 -8.66 -5.23 -14.13
N TRP A 199 -9.32 -6.34 -13.79
CA TRP A 199 -10.24 -7.06 -14.69
C TRP A 199 -11.19 -7.98 -13.93
N SER A 200 -12.25 -8.46 -14.60
CA SER A 200 -13.18 -9.47 -14.07
C SER A 200 -12.83 -10.91 -14.44
N ASN A 201 -11.88 -11.05 -15.36
CA ASN A 201 -11.59 -12.30 -16.04
C ASN A 201 -11.00 -13.39 -15.14
N CYS A 202 -10.98 -14.62 -15.64
CA CYS A 202 -10.00 -15.60 -15.20
C CYS A 202 -8.60 -15.08 -15.58
N TYR A 203 -7.57 -15.47 -14.83
CA TYR A 203 -6.19 -15.18 -15.17
C TYR A 203 -5.27 -16.30 -14.66
N GLY A 204 -4.07 -16.37 -15.22
CA GLY A 204 -3.03 -17.31 -14.85
C GLY A 204 -1.70 -16.61 -14.59
N GLU A 205 -0.70 -17.41 -14.25
CA GLU A 205 0.68 -16.95 -14.08
C GLU A 205 1.17 -16.23 -15.34
N GLY A 206 2.00 -15.20 -15.12
CA GLY A 206 2.72 -14.53 -16.19
C GLY A 206 3.75 -15.43 -16.87
N ALA A 207 4.46 -14.87 -17.85
CA ALA A 207 5.49 -15.59 -18.61
C ALA A 207 6.68 -16.08 -17.76
N ASP A 208 6.83 -15.56 -16.54
CA ASP A 208 7.82 -15.96 -15.55
C ASP A 208 7.35 -17.09 -14.61
N GLY A 209 6.10 -17.54 -14.75
CA GLY A 209 5.52 -18.63 -13.95
C GLY A 209 5.19 -18.21 -12.52
N ALA A 210 4.87 -16.94 -12.29
CA ALA A 210 4.41 -16.41 -11.02
C ALA A 210 3.08 -15.67 -11.17
N TYR A 211 2.29 -15.63 -10.09
CA TYR A 211 1.20 -14.67 -9.94
C TYR A 211 1.74 -13.38 -9.34
N ASP A 212 1.87 -12.34 -10.16
CA ASP A 212 2.41 -11.02 -9.80
C ASP A 212 1.96 -9.92 -10.78
N SER A 213 2.72 -8.83 -10.87
CA SER A 213 2.49 -7.68 -11.74
C SER A 213 2.46 -7.91 -13.26
N HIS A 214 2.46 -9.17 -13.72
CA HIS A 214 2.45 -9.55 -15.13
C HIS A 214 1.55 -10.77 -15.41
N ASP A 215 0.44 -10.88 -14.68
CA ASP A 215 -0.49 -11.99 -14.80
C ASP A 215 -1.12 -12.08 -16.20
N GLU A 216 -1.31 -13.31 -16.69
CA GLU A 216 -1.89 -13.52 -18.02
C GLU A 216 -3.43 -13.55 -17.95
N ILE A 217 -4.06 -12.49 -18.45
CA ILE A 217 -5.51 -12.38 -18.50
C ILE A 217 -6.17 -13.33 -19.52
N GLY A 218 -7.16 -14.08 -19.06
CA GLY A 218 -8.05 -14.89 -19.91
C GLY A 218 -9.11 -14.05 -20.62
N LEU A 219 -8.75 -13.39 -21.73
CA LEU A 219 -9.60 -12.41 -22.43
C LEU A 219 -11.00 -12.91 -22.85
N THR A 220 -11.20 -14.23 -22.97
CA THR A 220 -12.48 -14.84 -23.35
C THR A 220 -13.31 -15.32 -22.16
N GLU A 221 -12.85 -15.09 -20.94
CA GLU A 221 -13.45 -15.61 -19.70
C GLU A 221 -13.75 -14.48 -18.70
N PRO A 222 -14.60 -13.49 -19.05
CA PRO A 222 -15.00 -12.43 -18.12
C PRO A 222 -15.82 -12.99 -16.94
N ASP A 223 -15.93 -12.20 -15.88
CA ASP A 223 -16.76 -12.48 -14.69
C ASP A 223 -16.49 -13.85 -14.04
N CYS A 224 -15.21 -14.23 -14.00
CA CYS A 224 -14.76 -15.54 -13.58
C CYS A 224 -14.04 -15.51 -12.23
N TYR A 225 -12.94 -14.74 -12.15
CA TYR A 225 -12.13 -14.66 -10.93
C TYR A 225 -12.08 -13.21 -10.44
N GLY A 226 -11.54 -12.33 -11.28
CA GLY A 226 -11.42 -10.91 -10.99
C GLY A 226 -10.14 -10.55 -10.26
N SER A 227 -9.46 -9.53 -10.75
CA SER A 227 -8.24 -8.94 -10.19
C SER A 227 -8.46 -7.44 -9.99
N MET A 228 -8.04 -6.94 -8.84
CA MET A 228 -7.89 -5.50 -8.57
C MET A 228 -6.59 -5.33 -7.81
N GLN A 229 -5.51 -5.26 -8.57
CA GLN A 229 -4.16 -5.24 -8.03
C GLN A 229 -3.40 -3.97 -8.42
N LEU A 230 -2.66 -3.43 -7.46
CA LEU A 230 -1.78 -2.29 -7.65
C LEU A 230 -0.36 -2.70 -7.28
N HIS A 231 0.56 -2.48 -8.21
CA HIS A 231 1.96 -2.85 -8.09
C HIS A 231 2.86 -1.62 -8.13
N VAL A 232 3.90 -1.59 -7.30
CA VAL A 232 4.96 -0.57 -7.35
C VAL A 232 6.30 -1.26 -7.48
N GLY A 233 7.06 -0.92 -8.53
CA GLY A 233 8.32 -1.61 -8.84
C GLY A 233 8.18 -3.12 -9.04
N GLY A 234 7.02 -3.59 -9.52
CA GLY A 234 6.70 -5.01 -9.72
C GLY A 234 6.29 -5.77 -8.45
N SER A 235 6.22 -5.12 -7.29
CA SER A 235 5.74 -5.74 -6.05
C SER A 235 4.29 -5.35 -5.75
N PRO A 236 3.42 -6.29 -5.34
CA PRO A 236 2.03 -5.98 -5.02
C PRO A 236 1.95 -5.13 -3.76
N VAL A 237 1.08 -4.12 -3.79
CA VAL A 237 0.83 -3.20 -2.68
C VAL A 237 -0.60 -3.35 -2.17
N ILE A 238 -1.56 -3.42 -3.09
CA ILE A 238 -2.97 -3.75 -2.82
C ILE A 238 -3.34 -4.96 -3.67
N ALA A 239 -3.96 -5.96 -3.06
CA ALA A 239 -4.60 -7.06 -3.75
C ALA A 239 -6.06 -7.18 -3.28
N PHE A 240 -6.99 -7.17 -4.25
CA PHE A 240 -8.38 -7.56 -4.06
C PHE A 240 -8.82 -8.42 -5.23
N ASN A 241 -8.73 -9.74 -5.07
CA ASN A 241 -9.03 -10.70 -6.13
C ASN A 241 -10.26 -11.54 -5.78
N ARG A 242 -10.67 -12.38 -6.75
CA ARG A 242 -11.68 -13.44 -6.58
C ARG A 242 -13.12 -12.93 -6.38
N TRP A 243 -13.37 -11.63 -6.55
CA TRP A 243 -14.68 -11.04 -6.31
C TRP A 243 -15.78 -11.50 -7.29
N ALA A 244 -15.40 -12.04 -8.46
CA ALA A 244 -16.34 -12.55 -9.46
C ALA A 244 -16.72 -14.03 -9.24
N GLN A 245 -16.00 -14.75 -8.36
CA GLN A 245 -16.17 -16.20 -8.23
C GLN A 245 -17.35 -16.61 -7.33
N GLY A 246 -17.76 -15.78 -6.37
CA GLY A 246 -18.90 -16.05 -5.50
C GLY A 246 -18.60 -16.61 -4.11
N ASP A 247 -17.33 -16.59 -3.70
CA ASP A 247 -16.85 -17.16 -2.43
C ASP A 247 -16.06 -16.11 -1.60
N SER A 248 -15.27 -16.57 -0.63
CA SER A 248 -14.34 -15.72 0.14
C SER A 248 -13.34 -15.03 -0.78
N TYR A 249 -13.17 -13.73 -0.60
CA TYR A 249 -12.23 -12.93 -1.41
C TYR A 249 -10.77 -13.20 -1.06
N ASP A 250 -9.89 -12.80 -1.97
CA ASP A 250 -8.45 -12.74 -1.73
C ASP A 250 -8.09 -11.27 -1.44
N LEU A 251 -7.63 -11.00 -0.22
CA LEU A 251 -7.33 -9.63 0.23
C LEU A 251 -5.92 -9.55 0.78
N GLY A 252 -5.19 -8.51 0.37
CA GLY A 252 -3.79 -8.35 0.73
C GLY A 252 -3.29 -6.91 0.73
N ILE A 253 -2.38 -6.64 1.67
CA ILE A 253 -1.55 -5.43 1.69
C ILE A 253 -0.08 -5.88 1.68
N GLY A 254 0.65 -5.42 0.66
CA GLY A 254 2.02 -5.88 0.39
C GLY A 254 2.08 -7.32 -0.14
N ARG A 255 3.30 -7.83 -0.30
CA ARG A 255 3.56 -9.20 -0.76
C ARG A 255 3.14 -10.24 0.29
N ALA A 256 2.46 -11.30 -0.14
CA ALA A 256 2.11 -12.42 0.72
C ALA A 256 3.36 -13.19 1.19
N GLU A 257 3.34 -13.67 2.44
CA GLU A 257 4.43 -14.47 3.02
C GLU A 257 4.39 -15.93 2.54
N THR A 258 3.21 -16.44 2.22
CA THR A 258 2.98 -17.82 1.79
C THR A 258 1.99 -17.86 0.65
N GLY A 259 2.13 -18.82 -0.26
CA GLY A 259 1.26 -18.93 -1.43
C GLY A 259 1.69 -17.97 -2.53
N GLN A 260 0.72 -17.41 -3.25
CA GLN A 260 1.00 -16.50 -4.36
C GLN A 260 1.34 -15.09 -3.87
N PRO A 261 2.38 -14.44 -4.44
CA PRO A 261 2.85 -13.12 -4.01
C PRO A 261 1.78 -12.03 -3.93
N ASP A 262 0.86 -12.03 -4.87
CA ASP A 262 -0.25 -11.09 -5.09
C ASP A 262 -1.54 -11.49 -4.36
N TRP A 263 -1.45 -12.47 -3.45
CA TRP A 263 -2.57 -13.06 -2.70
C TRP A 263 -3.56 -13.89 -3.51
N THR A 264 -3.30 -14.16 -4.79
CA THR A 264 -4.17 -15.04 -5.57
C THR A 264 -4.31 -16.42 -4.91
N PHE A 265 -5.56 -16.88 -4.78
CA PHE A 265 -6.00 -18.09 -4.06
C PHE A 265 -5.89 -18.04 -2.52
N ALA A 266 -5.66 -16.88 -1.90
CA ALA A 266 -5.54 -16.78 -0.44
C ALA A 266 -6.86 -17.08 0.31
N GLN A 267 -8.00 -16.74 -0.28
CA GLN A 267 -9.37 -16.94 0.23
C GLN A 267 -9.58 -16.46 1.67
N ASN A 268 -8.86 -15.42 2.06
CA ASN A 268 -8.75 -14.91 3.41
C ASN A 268 -9.74 -13.78 3.74
N GLY A 269 -10.69 -13.46 2.85
CA GLY A 269 -11.70 -12.43 3.09
C GLY A 269 -12.39 -12.58 4.46
N ALA A 270 -12.72 -13.80 4.87
CA ALA A 270 -13.34 -14.08 6.17
C ALA A 270 -12.42 -13.92 7.40
N SER A 271 -11.09 -13.85 7.23
CA SER A 271 -10.16 -13.74 8.37
C SER A 271 -10.11 -12.35 8.97
N PHE A 272 -10.49 -11.33 8.21
CA PHE A 272 -10.54 -9.94 8.67
C PHE A 272 -11.88 -9.66 9.38
N GLN A 273 -11.92 -8.75 10.34
CA GLN A 273 -13.18 -8.24 10.90
C GLN A 273 -13.63 -6.97 10.17
N LYS A 274 -12.67 -6.12 9.79
CA LYS A 274 -12.89 -4.90 9.02
C LYS A 274 -12.17 -5.01 7.68
N ARG A 275 -12.90 -4.77 6.60
CA ARG A 275 -12.37 -4.71 5.23
C ARG A 275 -13.02 -3.53 4.54
N ARG A 276 -12.22 -2.56 4.12
CA ARG A 276 -12.75 -1.38 3.44
C ARG A 276 -11.81 -0.91 2.36
N LEU A 277 -12.36 -0.77 1.16
CA LEU A 277 -11.69 -0.12 0.04
C LEU A 277 -12.30 1.27 -0.14
N GLU A 278 -11.45 2.29 -0.23
CA GLU A 278 -11.85 3.62 -0.63
C GLU A 278 -11.03 4.09 -1.80
N VAL A 279 -11.67 4.90 -2.65
CA VAL A 279 -11.04 5.52 -3.81
C VAL A 279 -11.26 7.01 -3.74
N TYR A 280 -10.17 7.75 -3.84
CA TYR A 280 -10.16 9.21 -3.84
C TYR A 280 -9.60 9.75 -5.14
N VAL A 281 -9.96 10.98 -5.47
CA VAL A 281 -9.46 11.70 -6.65
C VAL A 281 -9.00 13.11 -6.29
N ARG A 282 -8.01 13.63 -7.01
CA ARG A 282 -7.55 15.02 -6.91
C ARG A 282 -7.37 15.63 -8.29
#